data_AF-A0A536YBA6-F1
#
_entry.id   AF-A0A536YBA6-F1
#
_cell.length_a   1.000
_cell.length_b   1.000
_cell.length_c   1.000
_cell.angle_alpha   90.00
_cell.angle_beta   90.00
_cell.angle_gamma   90.00
#
_symmetry.space_group_name_H-M   'P 1'
#
loop_
_entity.id
_entity.type
_entity.pdbx_description
1 polymer ?
#
loop_
_entity_poly.entity_id
_entity_poly.type
_entity_poly.pdbx_seq_one_letter_code
_entity_poly.pdbx_strand_id
1 'polypeptide(L)'
;MAARINVVIDLSHHRETVDFDAVKGDGIVGVIHKATEGLGFSDKTYAARRDEARRRGLLWGAYHSGVGANGSDQADFFIKTADPDEQTLIVLDYETNPTGPTMTLDQAREFVGRVEEITGRYPGLYSGRLIKEQLGGVTPPDPVLSNCFLWIAQYGGPRPLDVPPTFKTWTLWQYTDGVHGPEPHRVKGVGQCDRNRFNGGLAQLKKLWGVRRKSGAKAR
;
A
#
# COMPACT_ATOMS: atom_id res chain seq x y z
N MET A 1 5.76 23.87 -3.45
CA MET A 1 5.23 22.50 -3.20
C MET A 1 6.33 21.50 -3.48
N ALA A 2 6.54 20.49 -2.64
CA ALA A 2 7.48 19.42 -2.97
C ALA A 2 6.99 18.69 -4.24
N ALA A 3 7.91 18.39 -5.17
CA ALA A 3 7.57 17.64 -6.37
C ALA A 3 7.04 16.25 -5.98
N ARG A 4 5.86 15.88 -6.51
CA ARG A 4 5.32 14.53 -6.37
C ARG A 4 6.24 13.55 -7.08
N ILE A 5 6.60 12.46 -6.43
CA ILE A 5 7.56 11.48 -6.95
C ILE A 5 6.87 10.18 -7.37
N ASN A 6 7.36 9.55 -8.43
CA ASN A 6 6.86 8.29 -8.98
C ASN A 6 7.92 7.20 -8.80
N VAL A 7 8.04 6.70 -7.58
CA VAL A 7 9.14 5.82 -7.14
C VAL A 7 8.65 4.62 -6.33
N VAL A 8 7.35 4.34 -6.37
CA VAL A 8 6.74 3.22 -5.64
C VAL A 8 6.00 2.33 -6.63
N ILE A 9 6.19 1.02 -6.50
CA ILE A 9 5.42 -0.01 -7.19
C ILE A 9 4.73 -0.90 -6.16
N ASP A 10 3.68 -1.58 -6.60
CA ASP A 10 3.09 -2.67 -5.83
C ASP A 10 3.11 -3.98 -6.63
N LEU A 11 3.18 -5.10 -5.91
CA LEU A 11 3.46 -6.41 -6.46
C LEU A 11 2.67 -7.51 -5.74
N SER A 12 2.49 -8.63 -6.43
CA SER A 12 1.97 -9.89 -5.88
C SER A 12 2.63 -11.08 -6.59
N HIS A 13 2.26 -12.30 -6.21
CA HIS A 13 2.64 -13.53 -6.89
C HIS A 13 2.29 -13.57 -8.39
N HIS A 14 1.39 -12.70 -8.89
CA HIS A 14 1.07 -12.61 -10.32
C HIS A 14 2.24 -12.11 -11.18
N ARG A 15 3.26 -11.50 -10.56
CA ARG A 15 4.55 -11.28 -11.23
C ARG A 15 5.38 -12.52 -10.99
N GLU A 16 5.81 -13.23 -12.03
CA GLU A 16 6.58 -14.48 -11.85
C GLU A 16 8.04 -14.19 -11.48
N THR A 17 8.68 -13.27 -12.20
CA THR A 17 10.09 -12.91 -11.98
C THR A 17 10.22 -11.42 -11.68
N VAL A 18 11.03 -11.08 -10.67
CA VAL A 18 11.32 -9.69 -10.28
C VAL A 18 12.83 -9.55 -10.07
N ASP A 19 13.47 -8.71 -10.87
CA ASP A 19 14.87 -8.31 -10.68
C ASP A 19 14.93 -7.01 -9.87
N PHE A 20 15.23 -7.12 -8.58
CA PHE A 20 15.27 -5.97 -7.69
C PHE A 20 16.49 -5.06 -7.90
N ASP A 21 17.57 -5.53 -8.53
CA ASP A 21 18.69 -4.66 -8.92
C ASP A 21 18.28 -3.76 -10.07
N ALA A 22 17.60 -4.32 -11.08
CA ALA A 22 17.03 -3.56 -12.17
C ALA A 22 15.95 -2.58 -11.68
N VAL A 23 15.05 -3.01 -10.78
CA VAL A 23 14.01 -2.13 -10.17
C VAL A 23 14.63 -0.92 -9.48
N LYS A 24 15.66 -1.15 -8.66
CA LYS A 24 16.38 -0.07 -7.97
C LYS A 24 17.12 0.83 -8.96
N GLY A 25 17.76 0.23 -9.96
CA GLY A 25 18.46 0.94 -11.03
C GLY A 25 17.54 1.82 -11.89
N ASP A 26 16.25 1.48 -11.97
CA ASP A 26 15.21 2.25 -12.65
C ASP A 26 14.62 3.37 -11.77
N GLY A 27 15.18 3.59 -10.58
CA GLY A 27 14.81 4.68 -9.68
C GLY A 27 13.66 4.39 -8.73
N ILE A 28 13.19 3.14 -8.65
CA ILE A 28 12.21 2.73 -7.64
C ILE A 28 12.88 2.74 -6.26
N VAL A 29 12.13 3.25 -5.28
CA VAL A 29 12.55 3.39 -3.89
C VAL A 29 11.72 2.51 -2.97
N GLY A 30 10.44 2.30 -3.27
CA GLY A 30 9.53 1.51 -2.43
C GLY A 30 8.76 0.44 -3.19
N VAL A 31 8.54 -0.69 -2.51
CA VAL A 31 7.74 -1.82 -3.00
C VAL A 31 6.71 -2.15 -1.93
N ILE A 32 5.43 -2.18 -2.31
CA ILE A 32 4.34 -2.68 -1.44
C ILE A 32 3.90 -4.03 -2.01
N HIS A 33 3.96 -5.11 -1.22
CA HIS A 33 3.73 -6.46 -1.74
C HIS A 33 2.57 -7.15 -1.03
N LYS A 34 1.76 -7.91 -1.79
CA LYS A 34 0.70 -8.74 -1.22
C LYS A 34 1.31 -9.73 -0.24
N ALA A 35 0.81 -9.76 0.98
CA ALA A 35 1.20 -10.78 1.97
C ALA A 35 0.11 -11.83 2.12
N THR A 36 -1.14 -11.39 2.18
CA THR A 36 -2.29 -12.24 2.51
C THR A 36 -3.57 -11.82 1.79
N GLU A 37 -4.52 -12.74 1.69
CA GLU A 37 -5.90 -12.48 1.29
C GLU A 37 -6.86 -13.28 2.16
N GLY A 38 -7.90 -12.62 2.66
CA GLY A 38 -8.90 -13.24 3.53
C GLY A 38 -8.29 -13.96 4.73
N LEU A 39 -8.84 -15.11 5.09
CA LEU A 39 -8.45 -15.82 6.33
C LEU A 39 -7.42 -16.93 6.13
N GLY A 40 -6.93 -17.16 4.91
CA GLY A 40 -6.12 -18.37 4.64
C GLY A 40 -5.15 -18.31 3.48
N PHE A 41 -5.24 -17.32 2.59
CA PHE A 41 -4.27 -17.21 1.51
C PHE A 41 -3.04 -16.43 1.97
N SER A 42 -1.86 -17.03 1.80
CA SER A 42 -0.57 -16.36 1.96
C SER A 42 0.20 -16.36 0.65
N ASP A 43 0.77 -15.21 0.30
CA ASP A 43 1.57 -15.08 -0.91
C ASP A 43 2.95 -15.74 -0.70
N LYS A 44 3.18 -16.88 -1.36
CA LYS A 44 4.41 -17.68 -1.21
C LYS A 44 5.67 -16.93 -1.62
N THR A 45 5.56 -15.86 -2.40
CA THR A 45 6.71 -15.06 -2.85
C THR A 45 7.08 -13.93 -1.88
N TYR A 46 6.17 -13.58 -0.95
CA TYR A 46 6.29 -12.41 -0.08
C TYR A 46 7.61 -12.38 0.71
N ALA A 47 7.92 -13.45 1.46
CA ALA A 47 9.08 -13.48 2.34
C ALA A 47 10.40 -13.37 1.56
N ALA A 48 10.57 -14.17 0.51
CA ALA A 48 11.77 -14.14 -0.32
C ALA A 48 11.97 -12.76 -1.00
N ARG A 49 10.88 -12.15 -1.48
CA ARG A 49 10.94 -10.81 -2.10
C ARG A 49 11.20 -9.70 -1.10
N ARG A 50 10.65 -9.79 0.11
CA ARG A 50 10.94 -8.88 1.21
C ARG A 50 12.44 -8.82 1.47
N ASP A 51 13.05 -9.99 1.63
CA ASP A 51 14.47 -10.09 1.95
C ASP A 51 15.32 -9.56 0.78
N GLU A 52 14.95 -9.90 -0.46
CA GLU A 52 15.67 -9.47 -1.65
C GLU A 52 15.63 -7.95 -1.89
N ALA A 53 14.45 -7.35 -1.74
CA ALA A 53 14.26 -5.91 -1.84
C ALA A 53 14.99 -5.16 -0.73
N ARG A 54 14.88 -5.64 0.52
CA ARG A 54 15.52 -5.01 1.69
C ARG A 54 17.04 -5.09 1.63
N ARG A 55 17.63 -6.20 1.17
CA ARG A 55 19.08 -6.31 0.95
C ARG A 55 19.61 -5.25 -0.02
N ARG A 56 18.78 -4.78 -0.94
CA ARG A 56 19.12 -3.70 -1.88
C ARG A 56 18.76 -2.31 -1.35
N GLY A 57 18.19 -2.20 -0.17
CA GLY A 57 17.82 -0.94 0.45
C GLY A 57 16.54 -0.32 -0.13
N LEU A 58 15.69 -1.12 -0.79
CA LEU A 58 14.33 -0.71 -1.13
C LEU A 58 13.47 -0.68 0.14
N LEU A 59 12.58 0.31 0.22
CA LEU A 59 11.54 0.37 1.24
C LEU A 59 10.54 -0.76 0.98
N TRP A 60 10.09 -1.42 2.05
CA TRP A 60 9.19 -2.56 1.96
C TRP A 60 7.85 -2.29 2.62
N GLY A 61 6.76 -2.63 1.94
CA GLY A 61 5.41 -2.61 2.47
C GLY A 61 4.72 -3.95 2.27
N ALA A 62 3.75 -4.24 3.12
CA ALA A 62 2.89 -5.39 3.07
C ALA A 62 1.45 -4.92 2.89
N TYR A 63 0.68 -5.60 2.04
CA TYR A 63 -0.77 -5.39 1.99
C TYR A 63 -1.55 -6.69 2.17
N HIS A 64 -2.74 -6.54 2.76
CA HIS A 64 -3.74 -7.59 2.89
C HIS A 64 -4.92 -7.28 1.97
N SER A 65 -5.27 -8.22 1.09
CA SER A 65 -6.48 -8.12 0.25
C SER A 65 -7.69 -8.55 1.07
N GLY A 66 -8.54 -7.59 1.44
CA GLY A 66 -9.71 -7.82 2.28
C GLY A 66 -10.83 -8.55 1.54
N VAL A 67 -11.52 -9.44 2.24
CA VAL A 67 -12.76 -10.08 1.77
C VAL A 67 -13.87 -9.91 2.80
N GLY A 68 -15.12 -10.21 2.42
CA GLY A 68 -16.27 -10.18 3.31
C GLY A 68 -16.24 -11.32 4.33
N ALA A 69 -15.44 -11.12 5.37
CA ALA A 69 -15.25 -11.97 6.55
C ALA A 69 -14.92 -11.08 7.75
N ASN A 70 -14.78 -11.65 8.95
CA ASN A 70 -14.43 -10.87 10.15
C ASN A 70 -13.15 -10.06 9.92
N GLY A 71 -13.17 -8.77 10.25
CA GLY A 71 -12.04 -7.87 9.99
C GLY A 71 -10.86 -8.11 10.92
N SER A 72 -11.14 -8.36 12.20
CA SER A 72 -10.12 -8.61 13.22
C SER A 72 -9.36 -9.92 12.96
N ASP A 73 -10.06 -10.99 12.57
CA ASP A 73 -9.43 -12.28 12.24
C ASP A 73 -8.52 -12.15 11.00
N GLN A 74 -8.95 -11.36 10.01
CA GLN A 74 -8.13 -11.03 8.83
C GLN A 74 -6.88 -10.23 9.21
N ALA A 75 -7.00 -9.28 10.16
CA ALA A 75 -5.86 -8.53 10.67
C ALA A 75 -4.88 -9.43 11.44
N ASP A 76 -5.37 -10.31 12.31
CA ASP A 76 -4.53 -11.26 13.05
C ASP A 76 -3.76 -12.18 12.08
N PHE A 77 -4.43 -12.72 11.06
CA PHE A 77 -3.80 -13.53 10.03
C PHE A 77 -2.75 -12.75 9.22
N PHE A 78 -3.07 -11.52 8.83
CA PHE A 78 -2.15 -10.66 8.11
C PHE A 78 -0.90 -10.34 8.92
N ILE A 79 -1.03 -9.85 10.15
CA ILE A 79 0.11 -9.47 10.98
C ILE A 79 0.98 -10.68 11.30
N LYS A 80 0.38 -11.83 11.62
CA LYS A 80 1.11 -13.08 11.84
C LYS A 80 1.91 -13.52 10.60
N THR A 81 1.35 -13.35 9.40
CA THR A 81 1.98 -13.83 8.16
C THR A 81 3.01 -12.84 7.60
N ALA A 82 2.66 -11.54 7.59
CA ALA A 82 3.51 -10.49 7.05
C ALA A 82 4.68 -10.16 7.99
N ASP A 83 4.51 -10.41 9.30
CA ASP A 83 5.49 -10.14 10.35
C ASP A 83 6.14 -8.75 10.21
N PRO A 84 5.35 -7.66 10.27
CA PRO A 84 5.83 -6.33 9.96
C PRO A 84 6.63 -5.73 11.13
N ASP A 85 7.89 -5.36 10.88
CA ASP A 85 8.69 -4.57 11.81
C ASP A 85 8.36 -3.06 11.76
N GLU A 86 9.13 -2.24 12.48
CA GLU A 86 8.99 -0.78 12.51
C GLU A 86 9.15 -0.10 11.13
N GLN A 87 9.77 -0.78 10.16
CA GLN A 87 10.07 -0.25 8.82
C GLN A 87 9.24 -0.88 7.71
N THR A 88 8.34 -1.81 8.03
CA THR A 88 7.34 -2.33 7.10
C THR A 88 6.13 -1.40 7.08
N LEU A 89 5.82 -0.85 5.90
CA LEU A 89 4.54 -0.18 5.69
C LEU A 89 3.41 -1.23 5.71
N ILE A 90 2.32 -0.95 6.41
CA ILE A 90 1.17 -1.85 6.55
C ILE A 90 -0.02 -1.24 5.80
N VAL A 91 -0.70 -2.03 4.97
CA VAL A 91 -1.85 -1.57 4.16
C VAL A 91 -2.98 -2.60 4.18
N LEU A 92 -4.22 -2.11 4.34
CA LEU A 92 -5.43 -2.82 3.94
C LEU A 92 -5.78 -2.48 2.50
N ASP A 93 -5.89 -3.48 1.65
CA ASP A 93 -6.47 -3.38 0.32
C ASP A 93 -7.98 -3.66 0.42
N TYR A 94 -8.76 -2.59 0.29
CA TYR A 94 -10.21 -2.53 0.48
C TYR A 94 -10.92 -2.27 -0.85
N GLU A 95 -11.23 -3.36 -1.55
CA GLU A 95 -11.82 -3.32 -2.88
C GLU A 95 -13.02 -4.25 -3.02
N THR A 96 -13.74 -4.12 -4.14
CA THR A 96 -14.79 -5.08 -4.48
C THR A 96 -14.15 -6.45 -4.72
N ASN A 97 -14.62 -7.47 -4.03
CA ASN A 97 -14.20 -8.85 -4.28
C ASN A 97 -15.06 -9.45 -5.42
N PRO A 98 -14.50 -9.71 -6.61
CA PRO A 98 -15.28 -10.23 -7.74
C PRO A 98 -15.62 -11.72 -7.59
N THR A 99 -14.90 -12.45 -6.74
CA THR A 99 -15.03 -13.91 -6.58
C THR A 99 -15.70 -14.32 -5.28
N GLY A 100 -16.20 -13.37 -4.49
CA GLY A 100 -16.82 -13.64 -3.21
C GLY A 100 -17.39 -12.41 -2.52
N PRO A 101 -17.76 -12.53 -1.24
CA PRO A 101 -18.26 -11.40 -0.47
C PRO A 101 -17.24 -10.26 -0.42
N THR A 102 -17.72 -9.03 -0.60
CA THR A 102 -16.92 -7.80 -0.46
C THR A 102 -16.87 -7.39 1.01
N MET A 103 -15.71 -6.93 1.48
CA MET A 103 -15.54 -6.43 2.84
C MET A 103 -16.45 -5.20 3.08
N THR A 104 -17.16 -5.15 4.20
CA THR A 104 -17.98 -3.99 4.58
C THR A 104 -17.13 -2.89 5.22
N LEU A 105 -17.69 -1.68 5.37
CA LEU A 105 -17.02 -0.62 6.14
C LEU A 105 -16.75 -1.06 7.58
N ASP A 106 -17.69 -1.73 8.23
CA ASP A 106 -17.50 -2.20 9.61
C ASP A 106 -16.36 -3.22 9.72
N GLN A 107 -16.27 -4.16 8.77
CA GLN A 107 -15.15 -5.10 8.72
C GLN A 107 -13.82 -4.40 8.44
N ALA A 108 -13.81 -3.35 7.61
CA ALA A 108 -12.60 -2.55 7.40
C ALA A 108 -12.20 -1.79 8.67
N ARG A 109 -13.16 -1.25 9.44
CA ARG A 109 -12.91 -0.60 10.74
C ARG A 109 -12.36 -1.60 11.76
N GLU A 110 -12.94 -2.79 11.85
CA GLU A 110 -12.45 -3.90 12.68
C GLU A 110 -10.99 -4.23 12.34
N PHE A 111 -10.67 -4.44 11.06
CA PHE A 111 -9.32 -4.73 10.61
C PHE A 111 -8.34 -3.60 11.00
N VAL A 112 -8.69 -2.35 10.69
CA VAL A 112 -7.85 -1.17 10.97
C VAL A 112 -7.61 -1.01 12.46
N GLY A 113 -8.66 -1.13 13.28
CA GLY A 113 -8.55 -1.05 14.74
C GLY A 113 -7.68 -2.16 15.30
N ARG A 114 -7.85 -3.39 14.80
CA ARG A 114 -7.05 -4.54 15.25
C ARG A 114 -5.58 -4.42 14.88
N VAL A 115 -5.25 -3.92 13.69
CA VAL A 115 -3.86 -3.64 13.31
C VAL A 115 -3.24 -2.58 14.23
N GLU A 116 -3.98 -1.52 14.55
CA GLU A 116 -3.50 -0.47 15.46
C GLU A 116 -3.26 -1.02 16.87
N GLU A 117 -4.17 -1.84 17.40
CA GLU A 117 -4.02 -2.49 18.70
C GLU A 117 -2.75 -3.34 18.79
N ILE A 118 -2.45 -4.13 17.74
CA ILE A 118 -1.29 -5.05 17.74
C ILE A 118 0.02 -4.30 17.52
N THR A 119 0.02 -3.29 16.63
CA THR A 119 1.26 -2.69 16.11
C THR A 119 1.53 -1.28 16.61
N GLY A 120 0.56 -0.65 17.27
CA GLY A 120 0.57 0.77 17.65
C GLY A 120 0.55 1.73 16.46
N ARG A 121 0.17 1.26 15.26
CA ARG A 121 0.18 2.03 14.01
C ARG A 121 -1.10 1.78 13.23
N TYR A 122 -1.76 2.85 12.78
CA TYR A 122 -2.82 2.72 11.78
C TYR A 122 -2.22 2.29 10.42
N PRO A 123 -2.81 1.29 9.74
CA PRO A 123 -2.41 0.93 8.39
C PRO A 123 -2.81 2.02 7.38
N GLY A 124 -2.27 1.92 6.16
CA GLY A 124 -2.85 2.60 5.00
C GLY A 124 -4.15 1.93 4.55
N LEU A 125 -5.02 2.70 3.90
CA LEU A 125 -6.18 2.18 3.21
C LEU A 125 -5.96 2.34 1.70
N TYR A 126 -5.80 1.22 1.01
CA TYR A 126 -5.86 1.16 -0.44
C TYR A 126 -7.30 0.90 -0.90
N SER A 127 -7.77 1.69 -1.87
CA SER A 127 -9.09 1.50 -2.51
C SER A 127 -9.17 2.35 -3.78
N GLY A 128 -10.15 2.06 -4.64
CA GLY A 128 -10.52 2.92 -5.77
C GLY A 128 -11.99 3.35 -5.70
N ARG A 129 -12.80 2.73 -6.56
CA ARG A 129 -14.24 3.03 -6.72
C ARG A 129 -15.05 2.80 -5.44
N LEU A 130 -14.79 1.71 -4.70
CA LEU A 130 -15.60 1.29 -3.56
C LEU A 130 -15.68 2.35 -2.45
N ILE A 131 -14.54 2.85 -1.97
CA ILE A 131 -14.52 3.88 -0.92
C ILE A 131 -15.14 5.20 -1.37
N LYS A 132 -15.09 5.52 -2.67
CA LYS A 132 -15.73 6.73 -3.22
C LYS A 132 -17.24 6.62 -3.21
N GLU A 133 -17.78 5.46 -3.60
CA GLU A 133 -19.22 5.21 -3.56
C GLU A 133 -19.75 5.23 -2.11
N GLN A 134 -19.00 4.66 -1.18
CA GLN A 134 -19.43 4.54 0.21
C GLN A 134 -19.23 5.81 1.03
N LEU A 135 -18.17 6.59 0.79
CA LEU A 135 -17.79 7.74 1.63
C LEU A 135 -17.73 9.08 0.88
N GLY A 136 -17.99 9.14 -0.43
CA GLY A 136 -17.76 10.31 -1.30
C GLY A 136 -18.53 11.59 -0.96
N GLY A 137 -19.50 11.54 -0.06
CA GLY A 137 -20.22 12.71 0.46
C GLY A 137 -20.58 12.57 1.94
N VAL A 138 -19.97 11.60 2.64
CA VAL A 138 -20.31 11.29 4.03
C VAL A 138 -19.59 12.27 4.96
N THR A 139 -20.37 12.93 5.80
CA THR A 139 -19.89 13.80 6.88
C THR A 139 -20.69 13.53 8.16
N PRO A 140 -20.06 13.49 9.36
CA PRO A 140 -18.64 13.74 9.62
C PRO A 140 -17.71 12.65 9.06
N PRO A 141 -16.38 12.90 8.97
CA PRO A 141 -15.39 11.89 8.60
C PRO A 141 -15.54 10.59 9.38
N ASP A 142 -15.25 9.45 8.73
CA ASP A 142 -15.23 8.15 9.40
C ASP A 142 -14.28 8.17 10.61
N PRO A 143 -14.72 7.78 11.82
CA PRO A 143 -13.93 7.95 13.04
C PRO A 143 -12.70 7.05 13.11
N VAL A 144 -12.69 5.93 12.38
CA VAL A 144 -11.57 4.96 12.39
C VAL A 144 -10.74 5.14 11.13
N LEU A 145 -11.37 5.08 9.96
CA LEU A 145 -10.67 5.10 8.67
C LEU A 145 -9.99 6.46 8.39
N SER A 146 -10.44 7.56 9.00
CA SER A 146 -9.77 8.86 8.87
C SER A 146 -8.36 8.92 9.46
N ASN A 147 -7.99 7.94 10.30
CA ASN A 147 -6.62 7.80 10.83
C ASN A 147 -5.67 7.12 9.83
N CYS A 148 -6.21 6.42 8.83
CA CYS A 148 -5.43 5.78 7.78
C CYS A 148 -4.95 6.82 6.77
N PHE A 149 -3.73 6.65 6.26
CA PHE A 149 -3.35 7.35 5.04
C PHE A 149 -4.06 6.72 3.84
N LEU A 150 -4.50 7.53 2.88
CA LEU A 150 -5.18 7.04 1.69
C LEU A 150 -4.18 6.70 0.57
N TRP A 151 -4.24 5.47 0.07
CA TRP A 151 -3.64 5.04 -1.19
C TRP A 151 -4.78 4.82 -2.20
N ILE A 152 -4.99 5.77 -3.12
CA ILE A 152 -6.16 5.72 -4.02
C ILE A 152 -5.78 5.15 -5.38
N ALA A 153 -6.57 4.22 -5.91
CA ALA A 153 -6.52 3.78 -7.30
C ALA A 153 -7.44 4.64 -8.17
N GLN A 154 -6.87 5.25 -9.21
CA GLN A 154 -7.64 5.95 -10.25
C GLN A 154 -6.76 6.14 -11.50
N TYR A 155 -7.06 5.42 -12.57
CA TYR A 155 -6.19 5.46 -13.76
C TYR A 155 -6.56 6.60 -14.74
N GLY A 156 -7.74 7.20 -14.58
CA GLY A 156 -8.19 8.32 -15.40
C GLY A 156 -7.77 9.70 -14.87
N GLY A 157 -7.35 10.58 -15.78
CA GLY A 157 -7.08 11.99 -15.50
C GLY A 157 -5.68 12.30 -14.95
N PRO A 158 -5.33 13.59 -14.75
CA PRO A 158 -3.99 14.00 -14.34
C PRO A 158 -3.71 13.87 -12.83
N ARG A 159 -4.75 13.55 -12.04
CA ARG A 159 -4.70 13.36 -10.58
C ARG A 159 -5.97 12.66 -10.08
N PRO A 160 -5.96 12.11 -8.85
CA PRO A 160 -7.19 11.64 -8.21
C PRO A 160 -8.21 12.77 -8.07
N LEU A 161 -9.46 12.42 -8.36
CA LEU A 161 -10.66 13.23 -8.16
C LEU A 161 -11.54 12.56 -7.11
N ASP A 162 -12.48 13.31 -6.56
CA ASP A 162 -13.53 12.78 -5.66
C ASP A 162 -12.96 11.98 -4.48
N VAL A 163 -11.92 12.53 -3.84
CA VAL A 163 -11.39 11.98 -2.60
C VAL A 163 -12.46 12.14 -1.51
N PRO A 164 -12.89 11.06 -0.83
CA PRO A 164 -13.90 11.15 0.22
C PRO A 164 -13.50 12.15 1.32
N PRO A 165 -14.45 12.96 1.86
CA PRO A 165 -14.18 13.92 2.94
C PRO A 165 -13.57 13.30 4.20
N THR A 166 -13.72 11.99 4.39
CA THR A 166 -13.01 11.19 5.40
C THR A 166 -11.50 11.42 5.39
N PHE A 167 -10.90 11.64 4.21
CA PHE A 167 -9.48 11.88 4.02
C PHE A 167 -9.23 13.32 3.60
N LYS A 168 -8.32 14.03 4.29
CA LYS A 168 -7.91 15.39 3.89
C LYS A 168 -7.40 15.44 2.45
N THR A 169 -6.64 14.41 2.04
CA THR A 169 -6.13 14.21 0.69
C THR A 169 -5.59 12.79 0.54
N TRP A 170 -5.20 12.41 -0.68
CA TRP A 170 -4.49 11.15 -0.95
C TRP A 170 -3.00 11.26 -0.62
N THR A 171 -2.42 10.16 -0.14
CA THR A 171 -1.00 10.03 0.21
C THR A 171 -0.22 9.29 -0.89
N LEU A 172 -0.78 8.18 -1.37
CA LEU A 172 -0.33 7.46 -2.56
C LEU A 172 -1.45 7.46 -3.60
N TRP A 173 -1.07 7.46 -4.87
CA TRP A 173 -1.97 7.34 -6.00
C TRP A 173 -1.46 6.27 -6.95
N GLN A 174 -2.17 5.14 -7.04
CA GLN A 174 -1.96 4.18 -8.10
C GLN A 174 -2.59 4.73 -9.38
N TYR A 175 -1.73 5.19 -10.29
CA TYR A 175 -2.17 5.89 -11.50
C TYR A 175 -2.24 4.97 -12.72
N THR A 176 -1.68 3.77 -12.62
CA THR A 176 -1.64 2.77 -13.68
C THR A 176 -1.54 1.37 -13.08
N ASP A 177 -2.15 0.41 -13.78
CA ASP A 177 -1.99 -1.04 -13.60
C ASP A 177 -0.92 -1.65 -14.55
N GLY A 178 -0.18 -0.78 -15.25
CA GLY A 178 0.76 -1.15 -16.31
C GLY A 178 0.15 -1.22 -17.72
N VAL A 179 -1.16 -0.99 -17.85
CA VAL A 179 -1.88 -0.92 -19.14
C VAL A 179 -2.63 0.40 -19.28
N HIS A 180 -3.34 0.83 -18.24
CA HIS A 180 -4.19 2.01 -18.25
C HIS A 180 -3.55 3.19 -17.52
N GLY A 181 -3.98 4.39 -17.88
CA GLY A 181 -3.59 5.63 -17.22
C GLY A 181 -2.33 6.28 -17.76
N PRO A 182 -1.83 7.34 -17.11
CA PRO A 182 -0.67 8.08 -17.60
C PRO A 182 0.60 7.23 -17.66
N GLU A 183 1.56 7.61 -18.51
CA GLU A 183 2.92 7.03 -18.46
C GLU A 183 3.69 7.53 -17.21
N PRO A 184 4.75 6.81 -16.79
CA PRO A 184 5.24 5.53 -17.31
C PRO A 184 4.40 4.31 -16.86
N HIS A 185 4.32 3.25 -17.67
CA HIS A 185 3.65 1.97 -17.32
C HIS A 185 4.58 0.83 -16.91
N ARG A 186 5.88 0.97 -17.18
CA ARG A 186 6.86 -0.10 -17.02
C ARG A 186 7.92 0.24 -15.98
N VAL A 187 8.51 -0.79 -15.40
CA VAL A 187 9.72 -0.74 -14.58
C VAL A 187 10.68 -1.84 -15.02
N LYS A 188 11.96 -1.52 -15.21
CA LYS A 188 12.98 -2.54 -15.52
C LYS A 188 13.02 -3.59 -14.41
N GLY A 189 13.10 -4.86 -14.81
CA GLY A 189 13.07 -5.99 -13.88
C GLY A 189 11.67 -6.47 -13.50
N VAL A 190 10.61 -5.77 -13.88
CA VAL A 190 9.20 -6.20 -13.66
C VAL A 190 8.41 -6.23 -14.97
N GLY A 191 8.63 -5.27 -15.88
CA GLY A 191 7.81 -5.09 -17.06
C GLY A 191 6.64 -4.13 -16.79
N GLN A 192 5.47 -4.40 -17.36
CA GLN A 192 4.25 -3.65 -17.04
C GLN A 192 3.81 -3.97 -15.62
N CYS A 193 3.60 -2.94 -14.82
CA CYS A 193 3.25 -3.11 -13.42
C CYS A 193 2.47 -1.92 -12.88
N ASP A 194 1.87 -2.16 -11.73
CA ASP A 194 1.22 -1.14 -10.94
C ASP A 194 2.25 -0.11 -10.48
N ARG A 195 1.94 1.18 -10.69
CA ARG A 195 2.84 2.28 -10.30
C ARG A 195 2.12 3.37 -9.53
N ASN A 196 2.86 3.89 -8.55
CA ASN A 196 2.32 4.74 -7.51
C ASN A 196 3.07 6.07 -7.42
N ARG A 197 2.31 7.17 -7.43
CA ARG A 197 2.79 8.51 -7.15
C ARG A 197 2.59 8.83 -5.68
N PHE A 198 3.64 9.31 -5.02
CA PHE A 198 3.58 9.79 -3.65
C PHE A 198 3.32 11.30 -3.61
N ASN A 199 2.40 11.73 -2.75
CA ASN A 199 2.04 13.13 -2.57
C ASN A 199 3.04 13.89 -1.68
N GLY A 200 4.30 13.89 -2.07
CA GLY A 200 5.39 14.52 -1.34
C GLY A 200 6.76 14.16 -1.91
N GLY A 201 7.81 14.63 -1.24
CA GLY A 201 9.21 14.34 -1.60
C GLY A 201 9.76 13.08 -0.93
N LEU A 202 10.96 12.68 -1.33
CA LEU A 202 11.62 11.43 -0.87
C LEU A 202 11.79 11.35 0.66
N ALA A 203 12.09 12.47 1.32
CA ALA A 203 12.23 12.50 2.78
C ALA A 203 10.89 12.20 3.49
N GLN A 204 9.78 12.72 2.95
CA GLN A 204 8.44 12.45 3.47
C GLN A 204 8.02 10.99 3.19
N LEU A 205 8.39 10.44 2.03
CA LEU A 205 8.16 9.03 1.71
C LEU A 205 8.85 8.11 2.73
N LYS A 206 10.14 8.36 3.01
CA LYS A 206 10.90 7.58 4.02
C LYS A 206 10.30 7.71 5.41
N LYS A 207 9.78 8.88 5.78
CA LYS A 207 9.06 9.08 7.04
C LYS A 207 7.77 8.26 7.12
N LEU A 208 7.00 8.17 6.02
CA LEU A 208 5.81 7.33 5.95
C LEU A 208 6.13 5.85 6.23
N TRP A 209 7.24 5.35 5.70
CA TRP A 209 7.72 3.98 5.95
C TRP A 209 8.39 3.78 7.32
N GLY A 210 8.42 4.80 8.19
CA GLY A 210 9.09 4.68 9.50
C GLY A 210 10.62 4.59 9.42
N VAL A 211 11.24 4.90 8.28
CA VAL A 211 12.70 4.82 8.14
C VAL A 211 13.38 5.96 8.88
N ARG A 212 14.05 5.61 9.97
CA ARG A 212 14.92 6.52 10.72
C ARG A 212 16.21 6.77 9.91
N ARG A 213 16.66 8.02 9.82
CA ARG A 213 18.03 8.30 9.35
C ARG A 213 18.99 7.56 10.29
N LYS A 214 19.90 6.74 9.76
CA LYS A 214 21.08 6.35 10.55
C LYS A 214 21.74 7.63 11.03
N SER A 215 21.86 7.82 12.34
CA SER A 215 22.75 8.82 12.91
C SER A 215 24.12 8.59 12.26
N GLY A 216 24.70 9.66 11.71
CA GLY A 216 25.79 9.58 10.76
C GLY A 216 26.91 8.65 11.23
N ALA A 217 27.39 7.80 10.32
CA ALA A 217 28.76 7.34 10.39
C ALA A 217 29.63 8.60 10.50
N LYS A 218 30.23 8.80 11.69
CA LYS A 218 31.28 9.80 11.83
C LYS A 218 32.37 9.42 10.83
N ALA A 219 32.64 10.33 9.90
CA ALA A 219 33.90 10.29 9.15
C ALA A 219 35.04 10.18 10.17
N ARG A 220 35.85 9.15 10.03
CA ARG A 220 37.21 9.11 10.55
C ARG A 220 38.13 9.13 9.34
#